data_AF-A0A3M8SUQ4-F1
#
_entry.id   AF-A0A3M8SUQ4-F1
#
_cell.length_a   1.000
_cell.length_b   1.000
_cell.length_c   1.000
_cell.angle_alpha   90.00
_cell.angle_beta   90.00
_cell.angle_gamma   90.00
#
_symmetry.space_group_name_H-M   'P 1'
#
loop_
_entity.id
_entity.type
_entity.pdbx_description
1 polymer ?
#
loop_
_entity_poly.entity_id
_entity_poly.type
_entity_poly.pdbx_seq_one_letter_code
_entity_poly.pdbx_strand_id
1 'polypeptide(L)'
;MERRAAVLAELQAGDAAAGDAVVIAAMRHFRAEAADLAMSDWPSRFWALLLAEPRLRERTPVSLPLDATDNLGELGGGPRAALLLRLAAGLSEGEAAAALGVPVPAYRVALQRALPHGPDGEPDPLAWQRLRDQVQRRIKILSPQRLLALGQARDAVLAGAPEASTAAPAGRSTGRPARSWSRRGLLALLWLLLLACAAAFTATFFWPLDRLLGQQFGGVTVRSLAVAEPPLARYGVEAGLISHPDFALLADPDGLAASTDLDFHAWLAGQAPVDPGLSDEAAPVVDGTEPAADAPGETDALL
;
A
#
# COMPACT_ATOMS: atom_id res chain seq x y z
N MET A 1 -9.61 19.78 23.05
CA MET A 1 -9.10 18.60 22.32
C MET A 1 -10.23 17.80 21.68
N GLU A 2 -11.32 17.51 22.40
CA GLU A 2 -12.52 16.78 21.92
C GLU A 2 -13.04 17.21 20.53
N ARG A 3 -13.24 18.52 20.29
CA ARG A 3 -13.68 19.01 18.97
C ARG A 3 -12.79 18.56 17.82
N ARG A 4 -11.47 18.59 18.06
CA ARG A 4 -10.45 18.23 17.06
C ARG A 4 -10.44 16.73 16.84
N ALA A 5 -10.55 15.95 17.92
CA ALA A 5 -10.63 14.49 17.87
C ALA A 5 -11.88 14.02 17.12
N ALA A 6 -13.04 14.61 17.41
CA ALA A 6 -14.31 14.30 16.76
C ALA A 6 -14.30 14.57 15.25
N VAL A 7 -13.73 15.71 14.84
CA VAL A 7 -13.58 16.04 13.41
C VAL A 7 -12.55 15.16 12.73
N LEU A 8 -11.42 14.87 13.37
CA LEU A 8 -10.41 13.95 12.82
C LEU A 8 -11.03 12.56 12.59
N ALA A 9 -11.71 12.02 13.61
CA ALA A 9 -12.30 10.69 13.54
C ALA A 9 -13.44 10.63 12.50
N GLU A 10 -14.27 11.66 12.42
CA GLU A 10 -15.32 11.80 11.40
C GLU A 10 -14.74 11.84 9.98
N LEU A 11 -13.69 12.63 9.74
CA LEU A 11 -13.08 12.74 8.41
C LEU A 11 -12.28 11.49 8.02
N GLN A 12 -11.72 10.78 9.01
CA GLN A 12 -11.01 9.53 8.78
C GLN A 12 -11.99 8.37 8.50
N ALA A 13 -13.05 8.23 9.31
CA ALA A 13 -14.05 7.18 9.22
C ALA A 13 -15.12 7.43 8.14
N GLY A 14 -15.31 8.69 7.72
CA GLY A 14 -16.33 9.04 6.73
C GLY A 14 -17.77 9.13 7.27
N ASP A 15 -17.95 8.95 8.58
CA ASP A 15 -19.23 9.02 9.29
C ASP A 15 -19.04 9.63 10.69
N ALA A 16 -19.95 10.52 11.09
CA ALA A 16 -19.85 11.26 12.34
C ALA A 16 -20.10 10.37 13.57
N ALA A 17 -21.07 9.46 13.50
CA ALA A 17 -21.43 8.59 14.62
C ALA A 17 -20.36 7.52 14.86
N ALA A 18 -19.82 6.94 13.79
CA ALA A 18 -18.67 6.04 13.83
C ALA A 18 -17.44 6.76 14.41
N GLY A 19 -17.17 7.99 13.96
CA GLY A 19 -16.09 8.82 14.50
C GLY A 19 -16.24 9.09 16.00
N ASP A 20 -17.43 9.43 16.47
CA ASP A 20 -17.69 9.67 17.90
C ASP A 20 -17.50 8.41 18.75
N ALA A 21 -17.95 7.25 18.26
CA ALA A 21 -17.76 5.97 18.94
C ALA A 21 -16.27 5.62 19.11
N VAL A 22 -15.45 5.92 18.10
CA VAL A 22 -14.00 5.76 18.15
C VAL A 22 -13.37 6.71 19.18
N VAL A 23 -13.78 7.98 19.21
CA VAL A 23 -13.27 8.94 20.19
C VAL A 23 -13.57 8.48 21.62
N ILE A 24 -14.78 7.97 21.89
CA ILE A 24 -15.16 7.44 23.20
C ILE A 24 -14.33 6.20 23.55
N ALA A 25 -14.07 5.30 22.59
CA ALA A 25 -13.19 4.15 22.79
C ALA A 25 -11.76 4.59 23.15
N ALA A 26 -11.20 5.57 22.43
CA ALA A 26 -9.89 6.13 22.73
C ALA A 26 -9.83 6.79 24.12
N MET A 27 -10.88 7.50 24.54
CA MET A 27 -10.97 8.06 25.90
C MET A 27 -10.91 6.98 27.00
N ARG A 28 -11.54 5.82 26.76
CA ARG A 28 -11.51 4.69 27.70
C ARG A 28 -10.13 4.08 27.80
N HIS A 29 -9.50 3.79 26.66
CA HIS A 29 -8.12 3.30 26.64
C HIS A 29 -7.16 4.30 27.30
N PHE A 30 -7.32 5.59 26.99
CA PHE A 30 -6.50 6.63 27.57
C PHE A 30 -6.67 6.73 29.09
N ARG A 31 -7.89 6.62 29.63
CA ARG A 31 -8.13 6.61 31.09
C ARG A 31 -7.36 5.49 31.79
N ALA A 32 -7.26 4.31 31.18
CA ALA A 32 -6.55 3.17 31.77
C ALA A 32 -5.04 3.42 31.87
N GLU A 33 -4.47 4.21 30.96
CA GLU A 33 -3.01 4.47 30.89
C GLU A 33 -2.60 5.81 31.50
N ALA A 34 -3.53 6.76 31.66
CA ALA A 34 -3.23 8.14 32.06
C ALA A 34 -2.54 8.25 33.42
N ALA A 35 -2.78 7.30 34.33
CA ALA A 35 -2.17 7.30 35.67
C ALA A 35 -0.65 7.08 35.64
N ASP A 36 -0.14 6.37 34.62
CA ASP A 36 1.27 5.99 34.51
C ASP A 36 2.08 6.94 33.62
N LEU A 37 1.43 7.96 33.04
CA LEU A 37 2.00 8.87 32.07
C LEU A 37 2.18 10.28 32.64
N ALA A 38 3.30 10.91 32.31
CA ALA A 38 3.47 12.33 32.58
C ALA A 38 2.42 13.14 31.83
N MET A 39 1.86 14.17 32.47
CA MET A 39 0.79 14.98 31.89
C MET A 39 1.19 15.68 30.58
N SER A 40 2.49 15.88 30.34
CA SER A 40 3.04 16.38 29.07
C SER A 40 2.85 15.41 27.90
N ASP A 41 2.84 14.10 28.17
CA ASP A 41 2.79 13.05 27.15
C ASP A 41 1.35 12.64 26.79
N TRP A 42 0.39 13.11 27.59
CA TRP A 42 -1.03 12.79 27.45
C TRP A 42 -1.59 13.09 26.05
N PRO A 43 -1.35 14.27 25.44
CA PRO A 43 -1.89 14.56 24.11
C PRO A 43 -1.37 13.58 23.05
N SER A 44 -0.06 13.35 23.02
CA SER A 44 0.60 12.44 22.07
C SER A 44 0.06 11.01 22.22
N ARG A 45 -0.09 10.54 23.46
CA ARG A 45 -0.64 9.21 23.72
C ARG A 45 -2.10 9.08 23.30
N PHE A 46 -2.92 10.09 23.57
CA PHE A 46 -4.31 10.08 23.14
C PHE A 46 -4.45 9.96 21.62
N TRP A 47 -3.66 10.73 20.86
CA TRP A 47 -3.69 10.66 19.39
C TRP A 47 -3.24 9.29 18.87
N ALA A 48 -2.23 8.68 19.51
CA ALA A 48 -1.78 7.33 19.18
C ALA A 48 -2.89 6.29 19.42
N LEU A 49 -3.56 6.35 20.58
CA LEU A 49 -4.67 5.47 20.90
C LEU A 49 -5.85 5.66 19.94
N LEU A 50 -6.18 6.93 19.61
CA LEU A 50 -7.24 7.24 18.66
C LEU A 50 -6.97 6.61 17.29
N LEU A 51 -5.74 6.70 16.77
CA LEU A 51 -5.37 6.14 15.47
C LEU A 51 -5.16 4.63 15.48
N ALA A 52 -4.91 4.03 16.64
CA ALA A 52 -4.81 2.58 16.80
C ALA A 52 -6.18 1.89 16.64
N GLU A 53 -7.28 2.60 16.84
CA GLU A 53 -8.65 2.06 16.73
C GLU A 53 -8.91 1.43 15.34
N PRO A 54 -9.20 0.12 15.26
CA PRO A 54 -9.37 -0.60 13.98
C PRO A 54 -10.45 0.00 13.07
N ARG A 55 -11.50 0.57 13.67
CA ARG A 55 -12.62 1.19 12.94
C ARG A 55 -12.21 2.39 12.09
N LEU A 56 -11.08 3.05 12.39
CA LEU A 56 -10.52 4.11 11.55
C LEU A 56 -9.72 3.59 10.36
N ARG A 57 -9.37 2.31 10.36
CA ARG A 57 -8.61 1.66 9.28
C ARG A 57 -9.52 1.04 8.22
N GLU A 58 -10.78 0.76 8.57
CA GLU A 58 -11.79 0.29 7.63
C GLU A 58 -12.12 1.39 6.61
N ARG A 59 -11.86 1.11 5.33
CA ARG A 59 -12.09 2.07 4.25
C ARG A 59 -13.59 2.21 3.99
N THR A 60 -14.22 3.12 4.71
CA THR A 60 -15.57 3.57 4.39
C THR A 60 -15.46 4.78 3.44
N PRO A 61 -16.10 4.75 2.26
CA PRO A 61 -16.19 5.95 1.43
C PRO A 61 -16.85 7.05 2.24
N VAL A 62 -16.24 8.23 2.26
CA VAL A 62 -16.72 9.37 3.05
C VAL A 62 -18.13 9.69 2.57
N SER A 63 -19.13 9.43 3.43
CA SER A 63 -20.55 9.60 3.08
C SER A 63 -21.00 11.07 3.15
N LEU A 64 -20.05 11.97 3.44
CA LEU A 64 -20.25 13.38 3.63
C LEU A 64 -19.98 14.13 2.31
N PRO A 65 -20.98 14.81 1.73
CA PRO A 65 -20.75 15.64 0.55
C PRO A 65 -19.83 16.80 0.92
N LEU A 66 -18.66 16.89 0.29
CA LEU A 66 -17.73 17.97 0.56
C LEU A 66 -16.98 18.46 -0.69
N ASP A 67 -17.28 19.68 -1.13
CA ASP A 67 -16.81 20.27 -2.40
C ASP A 67 -15.28 20.31 -2.63
N ALA A 68 -14.44 20.33 -1.58
CA ALA A 68 -12.97 20.30 -1.73
C ALA A 68 -12.28 19.20 -0.91
N THR A 69 -13.07 18.33 -0.28
CA THR A 69 -12.60 17.20 0.53
C THR A 69 -12.95 15.85 -0.12
N ASP A 70 -13.53 15.85 -1.32
CA ASP A 70 -13.61 14.66 -2.18
C ASP A 70 -12.24 14.00 -2.35
N ASN A 71 -11.17 14.78 -2.49
CA ASN A 71 -9.80 14.26 -2.54
C ASN A 71 -9.42 13.47 -1.26
N LEU A 72 -9.91 13.85 -0.06
CA LEU A 72 -9.64 13.05 1.15
C LEU A 72 -10.24 11.64 1.02
N GLY A 73 -11.43 11.52 0.42
CA GLY A 73 -12.11 10.25 0.18
C GLY A 73 -11.31 9.31 -0.73
N GLU A 74 -10.55 9.88 -1.67
CA GLU A 74 -9.68 9.15 -2.58
C GLU A 74 -8.37 8.67 -1.93
N LEU A 75 -7.85 9.44 -0.95
CA LEU A 75 -6.63 9.07 -0.23
C LEU A 75 -6.79 7.74 0.52
N GLY A 76 -5.72 6.94 0.53
CA GLY A 76 -5.62 5.78 1.42
C GLY A 76 -5.62 6.19 2.91
N GLY A 77 -5.99 5.26 3.81
CA GLY A 77 -6.15 5.55 5.23
C GLY A 77 -4.91 6.15 5.92
N GLY A 78 -3.70 5.73 5.53
CA GLY A 78 -2.44 6.23 6.08
C GLY A 78 -2.13 7.68 5.70
N PRO A 79 -2.00 8.03 4.40
CA PRO A 79 -1.82 9.40 3.94
C PRO A 79 -2.91 10.35 4.45
N ARG A 80 -4.17 9.89 4.49
CA ARG A 80 -5.30 10.65 5.06
C ARG A 80 -5.07 10.95 6.54
N ALA A 81 -4.71 9.95 7.34
CA ALA A 81 -4.43 10.15 8.77
C ALA A 81 -3.28 11.13 9.00
N ALA A 82 -2.19 11.02 8.24
CA ALA A 82 -1.04 11.94 8.32
C ALA A 82 -1.46 13.39 8.06
N LEU A 83 -2.25 13.62 7.01
CA LEU A 83 -2.77 14.94 6.68
C LEU A 83 -3.70 15.49 7.76
N LEU A 84 -4.61 14.66 8.29
CA LEU A 84 -5.55 15.05 9.33
C LEU A 84 -4.88 15.34 10.67
N LEU A 85 -3.79 14.66 11.01
CA LEU A 85 -2.99 15.02 12.19
C LEU A 85 -2.41 16.44 12.06
N ARG A 86 -1.97 16.83 10.86
CA ARG A 86 -1.48 18.18 10.61
C ARG A 86 -2.60 19.22 10.61
N LEU A 87 -3.75 18.90 10.01
CA LEU A 87 -4.86 19.84 9.82
C LEU A 87 -5.79 19.95 11.02
N ALA A 88 -6.29 18.82 11.50
CA ALA A 88 -7.27 18.76 12.57
C ALA A 88 -6.60 18.74 13.95
N ALA A 89 -5.63 17.85 14.16
CA ALA A 89 -4.90 17.77 15.45
C ALA A 89 -3.85 18.87 15.63
N GLY A 90 -3.36 19.46 14.53
CA GLY A 90 -2.37 20.56 14.52
C GLY A 90 -1.07 20.21 15.22
N LEU A 91 -0.68 18.94 15.13
CA LEU A 91 0.57 18.45 15.69
C LEU A 91 1.76 18.88 14.83
N SER A 92 2.93 18.99 15.46
CA SER A 92 4.21 19.07 14.76
C SER A 92 4.51 17.76 14.01
N GLU A 93 5.46 17.77 13.08
CA GLU A 93 5.81 16.55 12.32
C GLU A 93 6.28 15.42 13.24
N GLY A 94 7.07 15.73 14.27
CA GLY A 94 7.58 14.74 15.22
C GLY A 94 6.44 14.11 16.04
N GLU A 95 5.55 14.93 16.59
CA GLU A 95 4.39 14.45 17.34
C GLU A 95 3.42 13.64 16.47
N ALA A 96 3.20 14.07 15.23
CA ALA A 96 2.32 13.37 14.30
C ALA A 96 2.91 12.03 13.86
N ALA A 97 4.23 11.97 13.59
CA ALA A 97 4.93 10.73 13.29
C ALA A 97 4.89 9.76 14.48
N ALA A 98 5.12 10.26 15.69
CA ALA A 98 5.00 9.48 16.93
C ALA A 98 3.58 8.94 17.14
N ALA A 99 2.54 9.75 16.90
CA ALA A 99 1.15 9.33 17.01
C ALA A 99 0.78 8.23 15.99
N LEU A 100 1.38 8.24 14.80
CA LEU A 100 1.21 7.17 13.80
C LEU A 100 2.10 5.95 14.05
N GLY A 101 3.07 6.02 14.98
CA GLY A 101 4.05 4.97 15.21
C GLY A 101 5.02 4.77 14.04
N VAL A 102 5.30 5.82 13.27
CA VAL A 102 6.19 5.77 12.09
C VAL A 102 7.37 6.76 12.24
N PRO A 103 8.52 6.52 11.59
CA PRO A 103 9.62 7.47 11.61
C PRO A 103 9.28 8.75 10.84
N VAL A 104 9.84 9.90 11.25
CA VAL A 104 9.57 11.23 10.65
C VAL A 104 9.76 11.26 9.13
N PRO A 105 10.79 10.63 8.53
CA PRO A 105 10.92 10.57 7.07
C PRO A 105 9.74 9.86 6.38
N ALA A 106 9.24 8.76 6.94
CA ALA A 106 8.07 8.06 6.39
C ALA A 106 6.79 8.90 6.52
N TYR A 107 6.64 9.63 7.63
CA TYR A 107 5.56 10.59 7.80
C TYR A 107 5.59 11.70 6.73
N ARG A 108 6.77 12.26 6.42
CA ARG A 108 6.91 13.29 5.37
C ARG A 108 6.49 12.78 3.99
N VAL A 109 6.89 11.55 3.64
CA VAL A 109 6.47 10.92 2.38
C VAL A 109 4.95 10.72 2.35
N ALA A 110 4.34 10.26 3.45
CA ALA A 110 2.89 10.13 3.53
C ALA A 110 2.18 11.47 3.39
N LEU A 111 2.73 12.54 3.98
CA LEU A 111 2.19 13.89 3.87
C LEU A 111 2.30 14.44 2.45
N GLN A 112 3.44 14.26 1.78
CA GLN A 112 3.64 14.66 0.38
C GLN A 112 2.62 13.99 -0.53
N ARG A 113 2.38 12.69 -0.36
CA ARG A 113 1.35 11.94 -1.11
C ARG A 113 -0.08 12.39 -0.83
N ALA A 114 -0.32 13.00 0.32
CA ALA A 114 -1.64 13.44 0.75
C ALA A 114 -1.96 14.89 0.38
N LEU A 115 -0.94 15.70 0.06
CA LEU A 115 -1.16 17.09 -0.34
C LEU A 115 -1.97 17.15 -1.64
N PRO A 116 -2.84 18.17 -1.81
CA PRO A 116 -3.53 18.37 -3.06
C PRO A 116 -2.54 18.80 -4.15
N HIS A 117 -2.63 18.16 -5.32
CA HIS A 117 -1.82 18.48 -6.49
C HIS A 117 -2.72 19.11 -7.56
N GLY A 118 -2.15 20.03 -8.33
CA GLY A 118 -2.79 20.62 -9.50
C GLY A 118 -2.82 19.67 -10.70
N PRO A 119 -3.39 20.10 -11.84
CA PRO A 119 -3.47 19.29 -13.07
C PRO A 119 -2.09 18.92 -13.62
N ASP A 120 -1.07 19.73 -13.33
CA ASP A 120 0.31 19.53 -13.76
C ASP A 120 1.11 18.63 -12.80
N GLY A 121 0.48 18.10 -11.75
CA GLY A 121 1.14 17.28 -10.73
C GLY A 121 1.94 18.06 -9.69
N GLU A 122 2.03 19.39 -9.82
CA GLU A 122 2.66 20.27 -8.82
C GLU A 122 1.76 20.47 -7.58
N PRO A 123 2.32 20.70 -6.38
CA PRO A 123 1.55 21.00 -5.18
C PRO A 123 0.68 22.26 -5.36
N ASP A 124 -0.63 22.18 -5.09
CA ASP A 124 -1.53 23.35 -5.17
C ASP A 124 -1.67 24.04 -3.80
N PRO A 125 -1.04 25.22 -3.60
CA PRO A 125 -1.12 25.95 -2.33
C PRO A 125 -2.52 26.48 -2.03
N LEU A 126 -3.32 26.82 -3.05
CA LEU A 126 -4.69 27.32 -2.87
C LEU A 126 -5.63 26.19 -2.47
N ALA A 127 -5.52 25.01 -3.09
CA ALA A 127 -6.28 23.84 -2.66
C ALA A 127 -5.92 23.43 -1.23
N TRP A 128 -4.63 23.48 -0.87
CA TRP A 128 -4.19 23.24 0.50
C TRP A 128 -4.81 24.23 1.49
N GLN A 129 -4.81 25.53 1.17
CA GLN A 129 -5.41 26.54 2.03
C GLN A 129 -6.91 26.34 2.18
N ARG A 130 -7.64 26.07 1.09
CA ARG A 130 -9.08 25.78 1.13
C ARG A 130 -9.38 24.57 2.01
N LEU A 131 -8.62 23.49 1.87
CA LEU A 131 -8.75 22.27 2.68
C LEU A 131 -8.53 22.57 4.16
N ARG A 132 -7.46 23.28 4.49
CA ARG A 132 -7.17 23.70 5.87
C ARG A 132 -8.31 24.53 6.44
N ASP A 133 -8.80 25.52 5.70
CA ASP A 133 -9.86 26.40 6.17
C ASP A 133 -11.19 25.65 6.33
N GLN A 134 -11.49 24.67 5.47
CA GLN A 134 -12.66 23.79 5.62
C GLN A 134 -12.58 22.95 6.91
N VAL A 135 -11.45 22.29 7.16
CA VAL A 135 -11.26 21.50 8.39
C VAL A 135 -11.36 22.39 9.62
N GLN A 136 -10.71 23.56 9.60
CA GLN A 136 -10.77 24.52 10.71
C GLN A 136 -12.18 25.08 10.93
N ARG A 137 -12.93 25.37 9.86
CA ARG A 137 -14.35 25.76 9.97
C ARG A 137 -15.14 24.63 10.62
N ARG A 138 -14.99 23.38 10.18
CA ARG A 138 -15.70 22.21 10.75
C ARG A 138 -15.44 22.04 12.24
N ILE A 139 -14.20 22.23 12.69
CA ILE A 139 -13.83 22.21 14.13
C ILE A 139 -14.55 23.33 14.90
N LYS A 140 -14.64 24.53 14.31
CA LYS A 140 -15.29 25.69 14.94
C LYS A 140 -16.81 25.52 15.02
N ILE A 141 -17.45 25.04 13.94
CA ILE A 141 -18.92 24.93 13.82
C ILE A 141 -19.49 23.59 14.31
N LEU A 142 -18.68 22.74 14.95
CA LEU A 142 -19.14 21.47 15.51
C LEU A 142 -20.40 21.69 16.36
N SER A 143 -21.45 20.90 16.11
CA SER A 143 -22.75 21.13 16.73
C SER A 143 -22.66 21.08 18.25
N PRO A 144 -23.31 22.03 18.98
CA PRO A 144 -23.29 22.04 20.43
C PRO A 144 -23.82 20.74 21.05
N GLN A 145 -24.85 20.13 20.44
CA GLN A 145 -25.43 18.87 20.89
C GLN A 145 -24.43 17.71 20.82
N ARG A 146 -23.64 17.61 19.74
CA ARG A 146 -22.60 16.59 19.60
C ARG A 146 -21.48 16.80 20.60
N LEU A 147 -21.08 18.05 20.84
CA LEU A 147 -20.09 18.37 21.86
C LEU A 147 -20.57 18.02 23.26
N LEU A 148 -21.83 18.31 23.60
CA LEU A 148 -22.43 17.93 24.88
C LEU A 148 -22.47 16.40 25.06
N ALA A 149 -22.85 15.65 24.02
CA ALA A 149 -22.85 14.19 24.06
C ALA A 149 -21.44 13.62 24.30
N LEU A 150 -20.41 14.18 23.65
CA LEU A 150 -19.02 13.79 23.88
C LEU A 150 -18.55 14.15 25.30
N GLY A 151 -18.95 15.31 25.84
CA GLY A 151 -18.65 15.70 27.21
C GLY A 151 -19.29 14.76 28.23
N GLN A 152 -20.57 14.41 28.05
CA GLN A 152 -21.27 13.43 28.89
C GLN A 152 -20.61 12.05 28.82
N ALA A 153 -20.18 11.62 27.63
CA ALA A 153 -19.47 10.36 27.45
C ALA A 153 -18.12 10.36 28.18
N ARG A 154 -17.34 11.45 28.08
CA ARG A 154 -16.09 11.61 28.85
C ARG A 154 -16.35 11.52 30.35
N ASP A 155 -17.35 12.24 30.87
CA ASP A 155 -17.64 12.25 32.29
C ASP A 155 -18.07 10.86 32.79
N ALA A 156 -18.83 10.11 31.97
CA ALA A 156 -19.17 8.72 32.24
C ALA A 156 -17.93 7.79 32.23
N VAL A 157 -17.00 7.99 31.29
CA VAL A 157 -15.72 7.26 31.24
C VAL A 157 -14.91 7.53 32.50
N LEU A 158 -14.78 8.79 32.93
CA LEU A 158 -14.05 9.16 34.14
C LEU A 158 -14.67 8.55 35.40
N ALA A 159 -16.00 8.56 35.50
CA ALA A 159 -16.75 7.91 36.57
C ALA A 159 -16.62 6.38 36.59
N GLY A 160 -16.02 5.78 35.56
CA GLY A 160 -15.86 4.33 35.45
C GLY A 160 -17.16 3.60 35.20
N ALA A 161 -18.15 4.28 34.58
CA ALA A 161 -19.39 3.63 34.20
C ALA A 161 -19.07 2.41 33.31
N PRO A 162 -19.60 1.22 33.62
CA PRO A 162 -19.41 0.06 32.75
C PRO A 162 -19.93 0.42 31.36
N GLU A 163 -19.30 -0.15 30.34
CA GLU A 163 -19.84 -0.10 28.99
C GLU A 163 -21.28 -0.62 29.07
N ALA A 164 -22.26 0.30 29.00
CA ALA A 164 -23.58 -0.10 28.60
C ALA A 164 -23.32 -0.77 27.25
N SER A 165 -23.42 -2.11 27.23
CA SER A 165 -23.29 -2.90 26.03
C SER A 165 -24.43 -2.43 25.14
N THR A 166 -24.15 -1.37 24.42
CA THR A 166 -25.03 -0.84 23.41
C THR A 166 -24.77 -1.75 22.24
N ALA A 167 -25.30 -2.98 22.34
CA ALA A 167 -26.07 -3.50 21.23
C ALA A 167 -26.90 -2.32 20.72
N ALA A 168 -26.51 -1.83 19.55
CA ALA A 168 -26.93 -0.55 18.99
C ALA A 168 -28.41 -0.25 19.28
N PRO A 169 -28.78 0.94 19.76
CA PRO A 169 -30.17 1.36 19.74
C PRO A 169 -30.43 1.73 18.29
N ALA A 170 -30.99 0.80 17.51
CA ALA A 170 -31.64 1.14 16.26
C ALA A 170 -32.84 2.04 16.62
N GLY A 171 -32.64 3.36 16.52
CA GLY A 171 -33.59 4.36 17.01
C GLY A 171 -33.64 5.61 16.15
N ARG A 172 -34.34 5.50 15.01
CA ARG A 172 -35.15 6.53 14.35
C ARG A 172 -34.44 7.85 13.97
N SER A 173 -33.88 7.89 12.77
CA SER A 173 -33.90 9.08 11.92
C SER A 173 -35.00 8.93 10.88
N THR A 174 -35.91 9.91 10.84
CA THR A 174 -36.91 10.11 9.79
C THR A 174 -36.19 10.62 8.54
N GLY A 175 -35.62 9.70 7.77
CA GLY A 175 -35.05 9.93 6.46
C GLY A 175 -35.48 8.79 5.55
N ARG A 176 -36.11 9.15 4.43
CA ARG A 176 -36.65 8.28 3.36
C ARG A 176 -35.92 6.94 3.22
N PRO A 177 -36.62 5.79 3.21
CA PRO A 177 -35.97 4.49 3.30
C PRO A 177 -35.23 4.18 1.99
N ALA A 178 -33.89 4.23 2.03
CA ALA A 178 -33.11 3.33 1.21
C ALA A 178 -33.52 1.93 1.67
N ARG A 179 -34.11 1.13 0.76
CA ARG A 179 -34.55 -0.25 1.02
C ARG A 179 -33.36 -1.04 1.54
N SER A 180 -33.21 -1.10 2.87
CA SER A 180 -32.33 -2.05 3.51
C SER A 180 -32.96 -3.40 3.30
N TRP A 181 -32.43 -4.12 2.31
CA TRP A 181 -32.79 -5.51 2.10
C TRP A 181 -32.58 -6.22 3.44
N SER A 182 -33.65 -6.80 3.99
CA SER A 182 -33.58 -7.45 5.30
C SER A 182 -32.39 -8.40 5.29
N ARG A 183 -31.66 -8.54 6.40
CA ARG A 183 -30.53 -9.49 6.49
C ARG A 183 -30.93 -10.89 5.99
N ARG A 184 -32.22 -11.24 6.09
CA ARG A 184 -32.82 -12.46 5.51
C ARG A 184 -32.90 -12.44 3.97
N GLY A 185 -33.21 -11.30 3.35
CA GLY A 185 -33.15 -11.13 1.90
C GLY A 185 -31.73 -11.14 1.35
N LEU A 186 -30.77 -10.56 2.07
CA LEU A 186 -29.35 -10.65 1.71
C LEU A 186 -28.81 -12.08 1.90
N LEU A 187 -29.19 -12.77 2.98
CA LEU A 187 -28.88 -14.19 3.18
C LEU A 187 -29.55 -15.06 2.13
N ALA A 188 -30.81 -14.79 1.77
CA ALA A 188 -31.49 -15.49 0.69
C ALA A 188 -30.80 -15.25 -0.66
N LEU A 189 -30.36 -14.02 -0.95
CA LEU A 189 -29.58 -13.71 -2.14
C LEU A 189 -28.22 -14.42 -2.11
N LEU A 190 -27.53 -14.43 -0.98
CA LEU A 190 -26.25 -15.10 -0.82
C LEU A 190 -26.41 -16.62 -1.02
N TRP A 191 -27.47 -17.21 -0.46
CA TRP A 191 -27.81 -18.61 -0.69
C TRP A 191 -28.18 -18.86 -2.15
N LEU A 192 -28.94 -17.98 -2.78
CA LEU A 192 -29.32 -18.10 -4.19
C LEU A 192 -28.10 -17.95 -5.11
N LEU A 193 -27.18 -17.05 -4.79
CA LEU A 193 -25.89 -16.88 -5.47
C LEU A 193 -24.99 -18.11 -5.27
N LEU A 194 -24.92 -18.65 -4.06
CA LEU A 194 -24.17 -19.87 -3.76
C LEU A 194 -24.75 -21.05 -4.53
N LEU A 195 -26.07 -21.18 -4.58
CA LEU A 195 -26.77 -22.25 -5.29
C LEU A 195 -26.61 -22.09 -6.81
N ALA A 196 -26.61 -20.85 -7.32
CA ALA A 196 -26.28 -20.54 -8.71
C ALA A 196 -24.81 -20.87 -9.04
N CYS A 197 -23.87 -20.59 -8.13
CA CYS A 197 -22.46 -20.98 -8.30
C CYS A 197 -22.28 -22.50 -8.28
N ALA A 198 -22.96 -23.21 -7.38
CA ALA A 198 -22.94 -24.67 -7.33
C ALA A 198 -23.60 -25.30 -8.56
N ALA A 199 -24.69 -24.70 -9.07
CA ALA A 199 -25.34 -25.12 -10.31
C ALA A 199 -24.44 -24.86 -11.53
N ALA A 200 -23.79 -23.69 -11.60
CA ALA A 200 -22.81 -23.40 -12.66
C ALA A 200 -21.62 -24.36 -12.61
N PHE A 201 -21.11 -24.67 -11.41
CA PHE A 201 -19.99 -25.59 -11.20
C PHE A 201 -20.35 -27.03 -11.59
N THR A 202 -21.54 -27.51 -11.24
CA THR A 202 -22.02 -28.83 -11.67
C THR A 202 -22.32 -28.88 -13.16
N ALA A 203 -22.82 -27.78 -13.74
CA ALA A 203 -22.97 -27.67 -15.20
C ALA A 203 -21.64 -27.77 -15.95
N THR A 204 -20.51 -27.36 -15.35
CA THR A 204 -19.17 -27.54 -15.95
C THR A 204 -18.79 -29.01 -16.15
N PHE A 205 -19.31 -29.93 -15.33
CA PHE A 205 -19.00 -31.37 -15.45
C PHE A 205 -19.96 -32.14 -16.35
N PHE A 206 -21.21 -31.66 -16.50
CA PHE A 206 -22.25 -32.36 -17.25
C PHE A 206 -22.58 -31.71 -18.61
N TRP A 207 -22.07 -30.51 -18.88
CA TRP A 207 -22.30 -29.80 -20.15
C TRP A 207 -21.03 -29.83 -21.01
N PRO A 208 -21.09 -30.26 -22.29
CA PRO A 208 -19.95 -30.21 -23.18
C PRO A 208 -19.73 -28.75 -23.62
N LEU A 209 -19.13 -27.96 -22.72
CA LEU A 209 -18.83 -26.54 -22.89
C LEU A 209 -17.89 -26.26 -24.07
N ASP A 210 -17.22 -27.29 -24.58
CA ASP A 210 -16.36 -27.27 -25.77
C ASP A 210 -17.12 -26.92 -27.07
N ARG A 211 -18.43 -27.21 -27.13
CA ARG A 211 -19.24 -26.93 -28.33
C ARG A 211 -19.84 -25.53 -28.38
N LEU A 212 -19.94 -24.82 -27.24
CA LEU A 212 -20.61 -23.52 -27.16
C LEU A 212 -19.62 -22.35 -27.05
N LEU A 213 -18.46 -22.57 -26.41
CA LEU A 213 -17.39 -21.57 -26.30
C LEU A 213 -16.33 -21.81 -27.39
N GLY A 214 -16.81 -21.94 -28.63
CA GLY A 214 -15.98 -22.18 -29.80
C GLY A 214 -14.70 -21.36 -29.77
N GLN A 215 -13.57 -22.07 -29.72
CA GLN A 215 -12.26 -21.59 -30.19
C GLN A 215 -11.70 -20.31 -29.54
N GLN A 216 -12.23 -19.85 -28.41
CA GLN A 216 -11.82 -18.58 -27.78
C GLN A 216 -11.03 -18.75 -26.48
N PHE A 217 -10.94 -19.96 -25.94
CA PHE A 217 -10.06 -20.28 -24.81
C PHE A 217 -8.97 -21.26 -25.24
N GLY A 218 -7.88 -20.70 -25.75
CA GLY A 218 -6.52 -21.19 -25.51
C GLY A 218 -6.21 -22.67 -25.76
N GLY A 219 -6.78 -23.29 -26.80
CA GLY A 219 -6.18 -24.50 -27.35
C GLY A 219 -4.80 -24.15 -27.89
N VAL A 220 -3.73 -24.71 -27.32
CA VAL A 220 -2.38 -24.57 -27.87
C VAL A 220 -2.39 -25.17 -29.27
N THR A 221 -2.57 -24.30 -30.26
CA THR A 221 -2.40 -24.66 -31.65
C THR A 221 -0.92 -24.55 -31.93
N VAL A 222 -0.23 -25.70 -31.91
CA VAL A 222 1.15 -25.79 -32.38
C VAL A 222 1.12 -25.57 -33.88
N ARG A 223 1.26 -24.30 -34.28
CA ARG A 223 1.49 -23.93 -35.67
C ARG A 223 2.98 -23.87 -35.84
N SER A 224 3.55 -24.79 -36.61
CA SER A 224 4.95 -24.66 -37.04
C SER A 224 5.08 -23.34 -37.77
N LEU A 225 5.81 -22.39 -37.20
CA LEU A 225 6.23 -21.22 -37.95
C LEU A 225 7.06 -21.72 -39.13
N ALA A 226 6.79 -21.19 -40.33
CA ALA A 226 7.73 -21.35 -41.44
C ALA A 226 9.10 -20.89 -40.94
N VAL A 227 10.15 -21.66 -41.24
CA VAL A 227 11.53 -21.32 -40.89
C VAL A 227 11.75 -19.86 -41.21
N ALA A 228 12.00 -19.06 -40.18
CA ALA A 228 12.22 -17.63 -40.34
C ALA A 228 13.37 -17.46 -41.33
N GLU A 229 13.15 -16.71 -42.42
CA GLU A 229 14.26 -16.30 -43.26
C GLU A 229 15.28 -15.60 -42.37
N PRO A 230 16.58 -15.97 -42.49
CA PRO A 230 17.59 -15.39 -41.63
C PRO A 230 17.54 -13.86 -41.77
N PRO A 231 17.64 -13.12 -40.65
CA PRO A 231 17.63 -11.67 -40.70
C PRO A 231 18.68 -11.20 -41.69
N LEU A 232 18.37 -10.15 -42.45
CA LEU A 232 19.24 -9.63 -43.51
C LEU A 232 20.53 -9.08 -42.87
N ALA A 233 21.49 -9.98 -42.66
CA ALA A 233 22.72 -9.70 -41.97
C ALA A 233 23.57 -8.79 -42.87
N ARG A 234 23.89 -7.59 -42.37
CA ARG A 234 24.80 -6.67 -43.07
C ARG A 234 26.24 -7.17 -43.09
N TYR A 235 26.53 -8.18 -42.27
CA TYR A 235 27.85 -8.77 -42.07
C TYR A 235 27.78 -10.28 -42.29
N GLY A 236 28.86 -10.88 -42.78
CA GLY A 236 28.96 -12.34 -42.94
C GLY A 236 28.86 -13.07 -41.59
N VAL A 237 28.55 -14.36 -41.62
CA VAL A 237 28.27 -15.20 -40.42
C VAL A 237 29.38 -15.10 -39.38
N GLU A 238 30.65 -15.17 -39.79
CA GLU A 238 31.81 -15.06 -38.90
C GLU A 238 31.92 -13.68 -38.24
N ALA A 239 31.73 -12.61 -39.02
CA ALA A 239 31.74 -11.23 -38.50
C ALA A 239 30.55 -10.97 -37.57
N GLY A 240 29.38 -11.57 -37.85
CA GLY A 240 28.21 -11.54 -36.98
C GLY A 240 28.47 -12.20 -35.63
N LEU A 241 29.10 -13.38 -35.64
CA LEU A 241 29.50 -14.09 -34.43
C LEU A 241 30.48 -13.28 -33.58
N ILE A 242 31.53 -12.73 -34.18
CA ILE A 242 32.54 -11.92 -33.47
C ILE A 242 31.93 -10.64 -32.90
N SER A 243 30.93 -10.05 -33.57
CA SER A 243 30.23 -8.84 -33.11
C SER A 243 29.11 -9.11 -32.10
N HIS A 244 28.85 -10.38 -31.75
CA HIS A 244 27.76 -10.72 -30.85
C HIS A 244 28.08 -10.23 -29.42
N PRO A 245 27.15 -9.57 -28.71
CA PRO A 245 27.37 -9.12 -27.33
C PRO A 245 27.85 -10.23 -26.39
N ASP A 246 27.36 -11.45 -26.63
CA ASP A 246 27.71 -12.65 -25.86
C ASP A 246 28.83 -13.49 -26.52
N PHE A 247 29.64 -12.93 -27.42
CA PHE A 247 30.68 -13.68 -28.13
C PHE A 247 31.64 -14.40 -27.17
N ALA A 248 32.03 -13.77 -26.07
CA ALA A 248 32.91 -14.39 -25.07
C ALA A 248 32.31 -15.65 -24.44
N LEU A 249 30.98 -15.66 -24.20
CA LEU A 249 30.26 -16.81 -23.68
C LEU A 249 30.09 -17.90 -24.76
N LEU A 250 29.83 -17.51 -26.01
CA LEU A 250 29.67 -18.44 -27.13
C LEU A 250 31.00 -19.08 -27.57
N ALA A 251 32.12 -18.41 -27.34
CA ALA A 251 33.47 -18.92 -27.61
C ALA A 251 33.97 -19.88 -26.52
N ASP A 252 33.34 -19.90 -25.34
CA ASP A 252 33.67 -20.77 -24.21
C ASP A 252 32.59 -21.85 -24.01
N PRO A 253 32.77 -23.07 -24.56
CA PRO A 253 31.78 -24.13 -24.45
C PRO A 253 31.58 -24.61 -23.01
N ASP A 254 32.62 -24.52 -22.17
CA ASP A 254 32.55 -24.94 -20.76
C ASP A 254 31.81 -23.88 -19.91
N GLY A 255 32.07 -22.60 -20.17
CA GLY A 255 31.33 -21.48 -19.56
C GLY A 255 29.84 -21.45 -19.94
N LEU A 256 29.51 -21.83 -21.18
CA LEU A 256 28.12 -21.92 -21.64
C LEU A 256 27.38 -23.07 -20.93
N ALA A 257 28.02 -24.22 -20.74
CA ALA A 257 27.47 -25.32 -19.94
C ALA A 257 27.22 -24.88 -18.49
N ALA A 258 28.18 -24.18 -17.87
CA ALA A 258 28.02 -23.65 -16.52
C ALA A 258 26.90 -22.59 -16.40
N SER A 259 26.66 -21.80 -17.44
CA SER A 259 25.59 -20.79 -17.46
C SER A 259 24.18 -21.38 -17.38
N THR A 260 23.99 -22.60 -17.89
CA THR A 260 22.69 -23.28 -17.90
C THR A 260 22.25 -23.68 -16.49
N ASP A 261 23.23 -23.99 -15.63
CA ASP A 261 23.01 -24.40 -14.25
C ASP A 261 23.25 -23.26 -13.25
N LEU A 262 23.40 -22.01 -13.71
CA LEU A 262 23.76 -20.87 -12.87
C LEU A 262 22.69 -20.57 -11.81
N ASP A 263 21.40 -20.68 -12.17
CA ASP A 263 20.30 -20.53 -11.22
C ASP A 263 20.35 -21.60 -10.12
N PHE A 264 20.74 -22.83 -10.47
CA PHE A 264 20.90 -23.93 -9.53
C PHE A 264 22.11 -23.70 -8.62
N HIS A 265 23.24 -23.25 -9.16
CA HIS A 265 24.44 -22.93 -8.38
C HIS A 265 24.24 -21.73 -7.44
N ALA A 266 23.52 -20.68 -7.88
CA ALA A 266 23.16 -19.54 -7.05
C ALA A 266 22.26 -19.94 -5.88
N TRP A 267 21.29 -20.82 -6.13
CA TRP A 267 20.45 -21.39 -5.09
C TRP A 267 21.25 -22.25 -4.09
N LEU A 268 22.17 -23.08 -4.58
CA LEU A 268 23.04 -23.90 -3.73
C LEU A 268 23.97 -23.05 -2.86
N ALA A 269 24.54 -21.97 -3.42
CA ALA A 269 25.36 -21.01 -2.68
C ALA A 269 24.56 -20.30 -1.58
N GLY A 270 23.27 -20.00 -1.82
CA GLY A 270 22.36 -19.43 -0.82
C GLY A 270 21.99 -20.39 0.32
N GLN A 271 22.26 -21.69 0.16
CA GLN A 271 22.01 -22.72 1.18
C GLN A 271 23.27 -23.10 1.97
N ALA A 272 24.45 -22.61 1.55
CA ALA A 272 25.68 -22.87 2.29
C ALA A 272 25.68 -22.12 3.62
N PRO A 273 26.05 -22.76 4.75
CA PRO A 273 26.19 -22.06 6.02
C PRO A 273 27.26 -20.96 5.86
N VAL A 274 26.87 -19.72 6.15
CA VAL A 274 27.79 -18.58 6.15
C VAL A 274 28.82 -18.80 7.25
N ASP A 275 30.00 -19.27 6.88
CA ASP A 275 31.13 -19.36 7.79
C ASP A 275 31.69 -17.94 7.99
N PRO A 276 31.60 -17.34 9.19
CA PRO A 276 31.94 -15.93 9.41
C PRO A 276 33.45 -15.63 9.32
N GLY A 277 34.27 -16.59 8.88
CA GLY A 277 35.73 -16.50 8.84
C GLY A 277 36.37 -16.41 7.44
N LEU A 278 35.58 -16.43 6.35
CA LEU A 278 36.11 -16.45 4.98
C LEU A 278 35.58 -15.32 4.10
N SER A 279 35.22 -14.18 4.69
CA SER A 279 34.73 -13.00 3.95
C SER A 279 35.83 -12.16 3.29
N ASP A 280 37.04 -12.68 3.07
CA ASP A 280 38.13 -11.88 2.48
C ASP A 280 39.05 -12.64 1.50
N GLU A 281 38.58 -13.74 0.90
CA GLU A 281 39.28 -14.30 -0.26
C GLU A 281 38.63 -13.73 -1.53
N ALA A 282 39.16 -12.59 -1.96
CA ALA A 282 38.84 -11.98 -3.23
C ALA A 282 38.94 -13.01 -4.36
N ALA A 283 37.91 -13.06 -5.21
CA ALA A 283 37.94 -13.78 -6.48
C ALA A 283 39.24 -13.42 -7.23
N PRO A 284 39.94 -14.40 -7.85
CA PRO A 284 41.15 -14.08 -8.59
C PRO A 284 40.77 -13.17 -9.76
N VAL A 285 41.22 -11.92 -9.68
CA VAL A 285 41.30 -11.01 -10.82
C VAL A 285 42.24 -11.70 -11.81
N VAL A 286 41.67 -12.20 -12.90
CA VAL A 286 42.44 -12.71 -14.03
C VAL A 286 43.20 -11.52 -14.61
N ASP A 287 44.49 -11.48 -14.31
CA ASP A 287 45.43 -10.48 -14.79
C ASP A 287 45.52 -10.61 -16.32
N GLY A 288 45.13 -9.54 -17.02
CA GLY A 288 45.21 -9.44 -18.46
C GLY A 288 46.67 -9.41 -18.89
N THR A 289 47.26 -10.59 -19.10
CA THR A 289 48.56 -10.71 -19.74
C THR A 289 48.42 -10.31 -21.21
N GLU A 290 48.71 -9.06 -21.52
CA GLU A 290 49.07 -8.62 -22.88
C GLU A 290 50.29 -9.41 -23.36
N PRO A 291 50.24 -10.17 -24.47
CA PRO A 291 51.45 -10.57 -25.14
C PRO A 291 52.04 -9.35 -25.84
N ALA A 292 53.26 -9.00 -25.42
CA ALA A 292 54.10 -7.97 -25.97
C ALA A 292 54.13 -8.03 -27.51
N ALA A 293 53.89 -6.87 -28.12
CA ALA A 293 54.15 -6.63 -29.53
C ALA A 293 55.64 -6.84 -29.82
N ASP A 294 55.97 -7.91 -30.55
CA ASP A 294 57.28 -8.10 -31.15
C ASP A 294 57.32 -7.27 -32.44
N ALA A 295 57.93 -6.09 -32.37
CA ALA A 295 58.30 -5.29 -33.54
C ALA A 295 59.75 -5.62 -33.90
N PRO A 296 60.05 -6.02 -35.15
CA PRO A 296 61.38 -6.46 -35.54
C PRO A 296 62.35 -5.27 -35.61
N GLY A 297 63.44 -5.37 -34.84
CA GLY A 297 64.61 -4.52 -34.95
C GLY A 297 65.42 -4.86 -36.20
N GLU A 298 65.57 -3.85 -37.05
CA GLU A 298 66.52 -3.72 -38.15
C GLU A 298 67.97 -3.86 -37.67
N THR A 299 68.78 -4.75 -38.27
CA THR A 299 70.11 -4.47 -38.88
C THR A 299 70.89 -5.75 -39.27
N ASP A 300 71.20 -5.82 -40.57
CA ASP A 300 72.48 -6.19 -41.21
C ASP A 300 73.56 -6.97 -40.42
N ALA A 301 74.04 -8.09 -41.01
CA ALA A 301 75.42 -8.26 -41.50
C ALA A 301 75.93 -9.73 -41.54
N LEU A 302 76.43 -10.13 -42.71
CA LEU A 302 77.58 -11.03 -42.98
C LEU A 302 77.42 -12.57 -42.80
N LEU A 303 77.20 -13.28 -43.92
CA LEU A 303 78.22 -14.06 -44.66
C LEU A 303 77.61 -14.72 -45.92
#